data_AF-A0A7W7P2A2-F1
#
_entry.id   AF-A0A7W7P2A2-F1
#
_cell.length_a   1.000
_cell.length_b   1.000
_cell.length_c   1.000
_cell.angle_alpha   90.00
_cell.angle_beta   90.00
_cell.angle_gamma   90.00
#
_symmetry.space_group_name_H-M   'P 1'
#
loop_
_entity.id
_entity.type
_entity.pdbx_description
1 polymer ?
#
loop_
_entity_poly.entity_id
_entity_poly.type
_entity_poly.pdbx_seq_one_letter_code
_entity_poly.pdbx_strand_id
1 'polypeptide(L)'
;MQKHFPLAFPVNPAPKVPLKEGILKDAEQHLEKLGLTSEQLKLGIAAWCRGSRYWACMVADAPRLDLNGQAVGAVNAAQALHAKRQASRQRSEDRRNRAKSKAQAQPAPAAPAEEAPQSAD
;
A
#
# COMPACT_ATOMS: atom_id res chain seq x y z
N MET A 1 13.71 -0.11 -6.82
CA MET A 1 13.80 -0.77 -5.50
C MET A 1 13.30 -2.21 -5.51
N GLN A 2 12.03 -2.48 -5.82
CA GLN A 2 11.47 -3.86 -5.80
C GLN A 2 12.25 -4.87 -6.66
N LYS A 3 12.78 -4.45 -7.82
CA LYS A 3 13.61 -5.30 -8.70
C LYS A 3 14.91 -5.78 -8.04
N HIS A 4 15.49 -4.97 -7.15
CA HIS A 4 16.79 -5.26 -6.53
C HIS A 4 16.64 -5.90 -5.15
N PHE A 5 15.55 -5.59 -4.44
CA PHE A 5 15.30 -6.07 -3.07
C PHE A 5 13.88 -6.66 -2.96
N PRO A 6 13.60 -7.79 -3.63
CA PRO A 6 12.27 -8.40 -3.63
C PRO A 6 11.87 -8.94 -2.25
N LEU A 7 12.85 -9.26 -1.39
CA LEU A 7 12.62 -9.79 -0.04
C LEU A 7 12.13 -8.70 0.92
N ALA A 8 12.75 -7.52 0.88
CA ALA A 8 12.35 -6.36 1.68
C ALA A 8 11.12 -5.64 1.09
N PHE A 9 11.02 -5.61 -0.24
CA PHE A 9 9.94 -4.94 -0.97
C PHE A 9 9.17 -5.95 -1.85
N PRO A 10 8.38 -6.85 -1.24
CA PRO A 10 7.62 -7.84 -1.98
C PRO A 10 6.53 -7.20 -2.85
N VAL A 11 6.34 -7.76 -4.05
CA VAL A 11 5.28 -7.34 -5.00
C VAL A 11 4.02 -8.18 -4.74
N ASN A 12 2.85 -7.60 -5.03
CA ASN A 12 1.56 -8.30 -4.90
C ASN A 12 1.60 -9.64 -5.68
N PRO A 13 1.13 -10.77 -5.13
CA PRO A 13 0.21 -10.93 -3.99
C PRO A 13 0.87 -11.04 -2.60
N ALA A 14 2.20 -10.99 -2.49
CA ALA A 14 2.86 -11.19 -1.20
C ALA A 14 2.54 -10.05 -0.20
N PRO A 15 2.29 -10.39 1.09
CA PRO A 15 2.02 -9.38 2.11
C PRO A 15 3.25 -8.49 2.28
N LYS A 16 3.02 -7.19 2.50
CA LYS A 16 4.13 -6.27 2.82
C LYS A 16 4.76 -6.68 4.15
N VAL A 17 6.02 -6.32 4.35
CA VAL A 17 6.78 -6.68 5.55
C VAL A 17 7.18 -5.42 6.33
N PRO A 18 7.28 -5.49 7.67
CA PRO A 18 7.82 -4.41 8.45
C PRO A 18 9.32 -4.26 8.13
N LEU A 19 9.74 -3.05 7.79
CA LEU A 19 11.14 -2.79 7.44
C LEU A 19 11.96 -2.50 8.68
N LYS A 20 13.26 -2.83 8.62
CA LYS A 20 14.25 -2.44 9.63
C LYS A 20 14.29 -0.93 9.85
N GLU A 21 14.50 -0.51 11.09
CA GLU A 21 14.75 0.90 11.40
C GLU A 21 16.12 1.33 10.84
N GLY A 22 16.14 2.41 10.07
CA GLY A 22 17.35 2.82 9.37
C GLY A 22 17.59 2.11 8.04
N ILE A 23 16.61 1.38 7.49
CA ILE A 23 16.72 0.75 6.15
C ILE A 23 17.06 1.76 5.03
N LEU A 24 16.76 3.04 5.24
CA LEU A 24 17.20 4.12 4.35
C LEU A 24 18.72 4.17 4.26
N LYS A 25 19.43 4.14 5.40
CA LYS A 25 20.90 4.17 5.44
C LYS A 25 21.50 2.92 4.80
N ASP A 26 20.90 1.76 5.07
CA ASP A 26 21.33 0.51 4.44
C ASP A 26 21.13 0.59 2.92
N ALA A 27 20.03 1.18 2.45
CA ALA A 27 19.74 1.30 1.02
C ALA A 27 20.58 2.39 0.34
N GLU A 28 21.00 3.42 1.09
CA GLU A 28 21.92 4.45 0.62
C GLU A 28 23.28 3.86 0.21
N GLN A 29 23.75 2.84 0.94
CA GLN A 29 24.97 2.11 0.58
C GLN A 29 24.84 1.34 -0.75
N HIS A 30 23.61 1.07 -1.19
CA HIS A 30 23.33 0.37 -2.42
C HIS A 30 22.85 1.30 -3.55
N LEU A 31 22.97 2.62 -3.41
CA LEU A 31 22.54 3.59 -4.44
C LEU A 31 23.24 3.36 -5.78
N GLU A 32 24.54 3.09 -5.77
CA GLU A 32 25.30 2.78 -6.98
C GLU A 32 24.74 1.54 -7.71
N LYS A 33 24.38 0.50 -6.96
CA LYS A 33 23.78 -0.73 -7.50
C LYS A 33 22.35 -0.52 -8.01
N LEU A 34 21.63 0.42 -7.41
CA LEU A 34 20.25 0.76 -7.76
C LEU A 34 20.17 1.74 -8.94
N GLY A 35 21.23 2.50 -9.20
CA GLY A 35 21.21 3.61 -10.16
C GLY A 35 20.19 4.70 -9.77
N LEU A 36 19.95 4.89 -8.47
CA LEU A 36 19.00 5.88 -7.93
C LEU A 36 19.73 6.96 -7.16
N THR A 37 19.11 8.13 -7.02
CA THR A 37 19.58 9.17 -6.10
C THR A 37 19.05 8.94 -4.67
N SER A 38 19.76 9.44 -3.65
CA SER A 38 19.27 9.36 -2.25
C SER A 38 17.87 9.96 -2.09
N GLU A 39 17.55 11.03 -2.83
CA GLU A 39 16.21 11.63 -2.79
C GLU A 39 15.13 10.70 -3.36
N GLN A 40 15.37 10.07 -4.52
CA GLN A 40 14.44 9.12 -5.11
C GLN A 40 14.26 7.90 -4.20
N LEU A 41 15.34 7.44 -3.58
CA LEU A 41 15.32 6.36 -2.60
C LEU A 41 14.45 6.73 -1.39
N LYS A 42 14.68 7.91 -0.81
CA LYS A 42 13.91 8.43 0.32
C LYS A 42 12.44 8.57 -0.01
N LEU A 43 12.11 9.10 -1.19
CA LEU A 43 10.74 9.24 -1.67
C LEU A 43 10.07 7.87 -1.84
N GLY A 44 10.79 6.90 -2.43
CA GLY A 44 10.31 5.53 -2.62
C GLY A 44 10.02 4.82 -1.29
N ILE A 45 10.93 4.92 -0.32
CA ILE A 45 10.75 4.36 1.02
C ILE A 45 9.61 5.08 1.76
N ALA A 46 9.53 6.41 1.66
CA ALA A 46 8.45 7.17 2.29
C ALA A 46 7.08 6.79 1.74
N ALA A 47 6.95 6.64 0.41
CA ALA A 47 5.73 6.15 -0.22
C ALA A 47 5.40 4.72 0.22
N TRP A 48 6.42 3.87 0.39
CA TRP A 48 6.26 2.51 0.88
C TRP A 48 5.67 2.45 2.30
N CYS A 49 6.27 3.17 3.25
CA CYS A 49 5.88 3.20 4.65
C CYS A 49 4.52 3.90 4.89
N ARG A 50 4.10 4.80 3.99
CA ARG A 50 2.79 5.48 4.12
C ARG A 50 1.61 4.64 3.64
N GLY A 51 1.82 3.63 2.79
CA GLY A 51 0.73 2.88 2.17
C GLY A 51 -0.01 1.95 3.14
N SER A 52 -1.34 1.89 3.05
CA SER A 52 -2.23 1.12 3.94
C SER A 52 -1.79 -0.33 4.19
N ARG A 53 -1.29 -1.02 3.17
CA ARG A 53 -0.76 -2.39 3.28
C ARG A 53 0.44 -2.51 4.21
N TYR A 54 1.29 -1.48 4.34
CA TYR A 54 2.43 -1.49 5.26
C TYR A 54 1.96 -1.44 6.70
N TRP A 55 1.03 -0.53 7.00
CA TRP A 55 0.40 -0.39 8.30
C TRP A 55 -0.32 -1.67 8.76
N ALA A 56 -0.93 -2.41 7.82
CA ALA A 56 -1.60 -3.67 8.11
C ALA A 56 -0.65 -4.80 8.56
N CYS A 57 0.61 -4.76 8.13
CA CYS A 57 1.61 -5.78 8.42
C CYS A 57 2.51 -5.44 9.63
N MET A 58 2.40 -4.23 10.18
CA MET A 58 3.06 -3.83 11.43
C MET A 58 2.30 -4.39 12.65
N VAL A 59 2.48 -5.69 12.90
CA VAL A 59 1.95 -6.41 14.07
C VAL A 59 3.02 -6.50 15.15
N ALA A 60 2.62 -6.56 16.42
CA ALA A 60 3.57 -6.75 17.52
C ALA A 60 4.34 -8.07 17.32
N ASP A 61 5.63 -8.07 17.64
CA ASP A 61 6.56 -9.20 17.48
C ASP A 61 6.77 -9.65 16.03
N ALA A 62 6.26 -8.90 15.04
CA ALA A 62 6.57 -9.18 13.65
C ALA A 62 8.05 -8.91 13.36
N PRO A 63 8.77 -9.86 12.71
CA PRO A 63 10.18 -9.69 12.40
C PRO A 63 10.36 -8.55 11.39
N ARG A 64 11.23 -7.61 11.71
CA ARG A 64 11.60 -6.53 10.80
C ARG A 64 12.62 -7.05 9.81
N LEU A 65 12.36 -6.90 8.52
CA LEU A 65 13.29 -7.36 7.49
C LEU A 65 14.23 -6.24 7.04
N ASP A 66 15.51 -6.59 6.87
CA ASP A 66 16.48 -5.75 6.16
C ASP A 66 16.34 -5.91 4.63
N LEU A 67 17.24 -5.27 3.88
CA LEU A 67 17.27 -5.33 2.41
C LEU A 67 17.52 -6.74 1.86
N ASN A 68 18.20 -7.58 2.63
CA ASN A 68 18.53 -8.96 2.28
C ASN A 68 17.43 -9.95 2.73
N GLY A 69 16.36 -9.48 3.37
CA GLY A 69 15.30 -10.33 3.91
C GLY A 69 15.66 -10.99 5.24
N GLN A 70 16.72 -10.53 5.92
CA GLN A 70 17.09 -11.01 7.25
C GLN A 70 16.28 -10.29 8.32
N ALA A 71 15.87 -11.03 9.34
CA ALA A 71 15.15 -10.48 10.48
C ALA A 71 16.13 -9.69 11.38
N VAL A 72 15.97 -8.37 11.43
CA VAL A 72 16.76 -7.45 12.24
C VAL A 72 15.84 -6.78 13.26
N GLY A 73 15.57 -7.53 14.33
CA GLY A 73 14.68 -7.15 15.41
C GLY A 73 13.20 -7.36 15.11
N ALA A 74 12.35 -6.87 16.01
CA ALA A 74 10.90 -7.03 15.93
C ALA A 74 10.17 -5.68 16.08
N VAL A 75 8.95 -5.61 15.59
CA VAL A 75 8.06 -4.48 15.83
C VAL A 75 7.58 -4.51 17.28
N ASN A 76 7.79 -3.41 18.01
CA ASN A 76 7.34 -3.34 19.40
C ASN A 76 5.81 -3.11 19.49
N ALA A 77 5.24 -3.38 20.65
CA ALA A 77 3.80 -3.25 20.87
C ALA A 77 3.28 -1.82 20.63
N ALA A 78 4.05 -0.79 21.00
CA ALA A 78 3.67 0.61 20.81
C ALA A 78 3.56 1.00 19.32
N GLN A 79 4.49 0.51 18.50
CA GLN A 79 4.53 0.69 17.06
C GLN A 79 3.37 -0.05 16.39
N ALA A 80 3.08 -1.28 16.81
CA ALA A 80 1.93 -2.04 16.32
C ALA A 80 0.60 -1.34 16.66
N LEU A 81 0.45 -0.81 17.88
CA LEU A 81 -0.72 -0.04 18.28
C LEU A 81 -0.89 1.25 17.47
N HIS A 82 0.20 2.01 17.29
CA HIS A 82 0.19 3.18 16.41
C HIS A 82 -0.21 2.77 14.99
N ALA A 83 0.33 1.65 14.51
CA ALA A 83 0.06 1.21 13.16
C ALA A 83 -1.39 0.79 12.94
N LYS A 84 -1.97 0.09 13.91
CA LYS A 84 -3.38 -0.27 13.94
C LYS A 84 -4.30 0.95 13.86
N ARG A 85 -4.00 2.02 14.60
CA ARG A 85 -4.77 3.28 14.59
C ARG A 85 -4.73 3.97 13.23
N GLN A 86 -3.60 3.92 12.55
CA GLN A 86 -3.41 4.59 11.26
C GLN A 86 -4.00 3.76 10.12
N ALA A 87 -3.87 2.42 10.17
CA ALA A 87 -4.55 1.51 9.27
C ALA A 87 -6.08 1.63 9.38
N SER A 88 -6.65 1.86 10.57
CA SER A 88 -8.09 2.10 10.71
C SER A 88 -8.51 3.44 10.12
N ARG A 89 -7.73 4.51 10.36
CA ARG A 89 -7.97 5.85 9.79
C ARG A 89 -7.98 5.82 8.26
N GLN A 90 -6.95 5.22 7.65
CA GLN A 90 -6.85 5.10 6.19
C GLN A 90 -8.00 4.27 5.59
N ARG A 91 -8.36 3.14 6.21
CA ARG A 91 -9.51 2.34 5.73
C ARG A 91 -10.83 3.10 5.78
N SER A 92 -11.01 4.01 6.73
CA SER A 92 -12.19 4.86 6.81
C SER A 92 -12.19 5.92 5.72
N GLU A 93 -11.04 6.56 5.47
CA GLU A 93 -10.87 7.55 4.39
C GLU A 93 -11.04 6.90 3.00
N ASP A 94 -10.42 5.74 2.75
CA ASP A 94 -10.59 4.96 1.52
C ASP A 94 -12.06 4.59 1.27
N ARG A 95 -12.78 4.16 2.32
CA ARG A 95 -14.22 3.87 2.21
C ARG A 95 -15.03 5.12 1.87
N ARG A 96 -14.74 6.25 2.52
CA ARG A 96 -15.41 7.52 2.26
C ARG A 96 -15.14 8.04 0.84
N ASN A 97 -13.88 7.94 0.39
CA ASN A 97 -13.48 8.34 -0.96
C ASN A 97 -14.15 7.45 -2.02
N ARG A 98 -14.12 6.12 -1.84
CA ARG A 98 -14.81 5.18 -2.74
C ARG A 98 -16.33 5.41 -2.78
N ALA A 99 -16.97 5.72 -1.65
CA ALA A 99 -18.38 6.07 -1.62
C ALA A 99 -18.69 7.36 -2.39
N LYS A 100 -17.85 8.39 -2.26
CA LYS A 100 -17.94 9.62 -3.06
C LYS A 100 -17.75 9.36 -4.55
N SER A 101 -16.73 8.59 -4.95
CA SER A 101 -16.49 8.25 -6.36
C SER A 101 -17.65 7.42 -6.95
N LYS A 102 -18.25 6.50 -6.16
CA LYS A 102 -19.40 5.70 -6.60
C LYS A 102 -20.69 6.54 -6.70
N ALA A 103 -20.87 7.56 -5.86
CA ALA A 103 -21.98 8.50 -5.97
C ALA A 103 -21.85 9.42 -7.20
N GLN A 104 -20.62 9.78 -7.59
CA GLN A 104 -20.35 10.62 -8.77
C GLN A 104 -20.36 9.86 -10.10
N ALA A 105 -20.32 8.52 -10.05
CA ALA A 105 -20.32 7.63 -11.22
C ALA A 105 -21.68 6.96 -11.49
N GLN A 106 -22.78 7.38 -10.85
CA GLN A 106 -24.13 6.92 -11.22
C GLN A 106 -24.64 7.76 -12.41
N PRO A 107 -24.87 7.17 -13.60
CA PRO A 107 -25.62 7.83 -14.66
C PRO A 107 -27.10 7.89 -14.28
N ALA A 108 -27.76 8.98 -14.66
CA ALA A 108 -29.19 9.21 -14.49
C ALA A 108 -30.05 8.03 -15.01
N PRO A 109 -31.20 7.71 -14.39
CA PRO A 109 -32.10 6.70 -14.91
C PRO A 109 -32.72 7.24 -16.21
N ALA A 110 -32.33 6.68 -17.35
CA ALA A 110 -33.02 6.91 -18.60
C ALA A 110 -34.41 6.28 -18.52
N ALA A 111 -35.43 7.12 -18.70
CA ALA A 111 -36.85 6.76 -18.72
C ALA A 111 -37.15 5.66 -19.76
N PRO A 112 -38.03 4.68 -19.46
CA PRO A 112 -38.53 3.78 -20.48
C PRO A 112 -39.62 4.51 -21.28
N ALA A 113 -39.25 5.04 -22.45
CA ALA A 113 -40.20 5.44 -23.48
C ALA A 113 -40.64 4.19 -24.26
N GLU A 114 -41.84 3.71 -23.91
CA GLU A 114 -42.91 3.25 -24.80
C GLU A 114 -42.56 3.00 -26.28
N GLU A 115 -42.56 1.73 -26.71
CA GLU A 115 -43.02 1.37 -28.06
C GLU A 115 -43.47 -0.10 -28.14
N ALA A 116 -44.75 -0.29 -28.41
CA ALA A 116 -45.38 -1.48 -28.98
C ALA A 116 -46.35 -0.97 -30.07
N PRO A 117 -46.87 -1.79 -31.00
CA PRO A 117 -46.45 -3.10 -31.52
C PRO A 117 -46.32 -3.10 -33.07
N GLN A 118 -45.61 -4.04 -33.69
CA GLN A 118 -45.77 -4.30 -35.13
C GLN A 118 -45.84 -5.78 -35.50
N SER A 119 -46.86 -6.05 -36.31
CA SER A 119 -47.42 -7.29 -36.86
C SER A 119 -46.55 -7.92 -37.95
N ALA A 120 -46.60 -9.25 -38.08
CA ALA A 120 -46.31 -10.01 -39.31
C ALA A 120 -47.00 -11.38 -39.17
N ASP A 121 -48.12 -11.61 -39.87
CA ASP A 121 -48.25 -12.34 -41.16
C ASP A 121 -48.00 -13.86 -41.03
#